data_AF-A0A353LX87-F1
#
_entry.id   AF-A0A353LX87-F1
#
_cell.length_a   1.000
_cell.length_b   1.000
_cell.length_c   1.000
_cell.angle_alpha   90.00
_cell.angle_beta   90.00
_cell.angle_gamma   90.00
#
_symmetry.space_group_name_H-M   'P 1'
#
loop_
_entity.id
_entity.type
_entity.pdbx_description
1 polymer ?
#
loop_
_entity_poly.entity_id
_entity_poly.type
_entity_poly.pdbx_seq_one_letter_code
_entity_poly.pdbx_strand_id
1 'polypeptide(L)'
;MGMRKITAMIVLISTLGFGLPTLYRTIHRKFFGVRSGVFLEERAMEHYYEGEVRVIVEQMVRSAMRPPLNATIHKVTGAVVPHTNGLYFDVDGIVEKVLKAPARSRLDLEGIDVVPYWRTEHLVGLTDLLGDFSTPLMGSPDRVQNIRLSLEAITNTVVLPGEVFSFNEIVGERTVERGYRNAPIILGEAVVPGVGGGVCQSSTTLYNAVRQAELEIVERRIHSVAPSYIKHGLDATVAWPHTDFKFKNNSSTPVIVKAEVQKWRVRVWILGKEGGE
;
A
#
# COMPACT_ATOMS: atom_id res chain seq x y z
N MET A 1 6.60 -8.27 77.53
CA MET A 1 7.69 -9.08 76.95
C MET A 1 7.44 -9.20 75.44
N GLY A 2 7.89 -8.33 74.54
CA GLY A 2 8.81 -7.19 74.57
C GLY A 2 9.26 -7.08 73.12
N MET A 3 8.96 -5.95 72.46
CA MET A 3 9.04 -5.66 71.01
C MET A 3 10.34 -6.11 70.31
N ARG A 4 11.40 -6.36 71.10
CA ARG A 4 12.67 -6.99 70.73
C ARG A 4 12.58 -8.45 70.23
N LYS A 5 11.57 -9.23 70.65
CA LYS A 5 11.38 -10.62 70.15
C LYS A 5 10.77 -10.66 68.74
N ILE A 6 9.96 -9.67 68.37
CA ILE A 6 9.34 -9.59 67.03
C ILE A 6 10.35 -9.05 66.00
N THR A 7 11.16 -8.05 66.39
CA THR A 7 12.28 -7.58 65.55
C THR A 7 13.35 -8.65 65.40
N ALA A 8 13.66 -9.44 66.44
CA ALA A 8 14.56 -10.59 66.31
C ALA A 8 13.99 -11.70 65.40
N MET A 9 12.66 -11.89 65.34
CA MET A 9 12.02 -12.89 64.48
C MET A 9 11.97 -12.43 63.01
N ILE A 10 11.85 -11.14 62.74
CA ILE A 10 11.94 -10.57 61.38
C ILE A 10 13.40 -10.56 60.90
N VAL A 11 14.38 -10.36 61.81
CA VAL A 11 15.81 -10.41 61.48
C VAL A 11 16.31 -11.87 61.39
N LEU A 12 15.74 -12.86 62.08
CA LEU A 12 16.10 -14.28 61.92
C LEU A 12 15.61 -14.90 60.61
N ILE A 13 14.61 -14.30 59.95
CA ILE A 13 14.13 -14.74 58.62
C ILE A 13 15.04 -14.18 57.50
N SER A 14 16.06 -13.39 57.84
CA SER A 14 17.06 -12.91 56.87
C SER A 14 18.19 -13.91 56.56
N THR A 15 18.27 -15.04 57.26
CA THR A 15 19.40 -15.99 57.15
C THR A 15 19.10 -17.32 56.43
N LEU A 16 17.88 -17.54 55.93
CA LEU A 16 17.48 -18.73 55.14
C LEU A 16 17.30 -18.39 53.63
N GLY A 17 18.20 -17.55 53.13
CA GLY A 17 18.01 -16.63 52.01
C GLY A 17 17.96 -17.18 50.58
N PHE A 18 17.69 -18.46 50.34
CA PHE A 18 17.55 -18.97 48.96
C PHE A 18 16.12 -19.33 48.53
N GLY A 19 15.12 -19.33 49.45
CA GLY A 19 13.73 -19.70 49.13
C GLY A 19 12.62 -18.75 49.60
N LEU A 20 12.89 -17.90 50.60
CA LEU A 20 11.93 -16.92 51.13
C LEU A 20 11.53 -15.84 50.12
N PRO A 21 12.46 -15.27 49.31
CA PRO A 21 12.09 -14.31 48.26
C PRO A 21 11.14 -14.92 47.22
N THR A 22 11.33 -16.19 46.86
CA THR A 22 10.47 -16.92 45.91
C THR A 22 9.11 -17.29 46.49
N LEU A 23 9.04 -17.68 47.76
CA LEU A 23 7.77 -17.97 48.44
C LEU A 23 6.95 -16.68 48.64
N TYR A 24 7.60 -15.62 49.11
CA TYR A 24 7.00 -14.29 49.24
C TYR A 24 6.48 -13.79 47.89
N ARG A 25 7.28 -13.87 46.82
CA ARG A 25 6.88 -13.49 45.46
C ARG A 25 5.67 -14.28 44.97
N THR A 26 5.64 -15.59 45.22
CA THR A 26 4.49 -16.46 44.84
C THR A 26 3.21 -16.05 45.55
N ILE A 27 3.27 -15.80 46.86
CA ILE A 27 2.10 -15.36 47.64
C ILE A 27 1.68 -13.95 47.21
N HIS A 28 2.64 -13.03 47.02
CA HIS A 28 2.36 -11.66 46.60
C HIS A 28 1.65 -11.62 45.24
N ARG A 29 2.11 -12.44 44.27
CA ARG A 29 1.45 -12.57 42.97
C ARG A 29 0.02 -13.08 43.03
N LYS A 30 -0.31 -13.94 44.01
CA LYS A 30 -1.69 -14.40 44.24
C LYS A 30 -2.62 -13.29 44.74
N PHE A 31 -2.09 -12.30 45.46
CA PHE A 31 -2.90 -11.20 46.00
C PHE A 31 -2.99 -9.99 45.06
N PHE A 32 -1.91 -9.67 44.34
CA PHE A 32 -1.80 -8.43 43.55
C PHE A 32 -1.71 -8.65 42.03
N GLY A 33 -1.58 -9.90 41.58
CA GLY A 33 -1.60 -10.24 40.15
C GLY A 33 -3.00 -10.61 39.67
N VAL A 34 -3.09 -11.01 38.40
CA VAL A 34 -4.32 -11.52 37.78
C VAL A 34 -4.88 -12.71 38.58
N ARG A 35 -6.21 -12.81 38.68
CA ARG A 35 -6.89 -13.87 39.44
C ARG A 35 -6.58 -15.27 38.87
N SER A 36 -6.60 -16.28 39.74
CA SER A 36 -6.32 -17.67 39.35
C SER A 36 -7.28 -18.19 38.30
N GLY A 37 -6.77 -18.97 37.35
CA GLY A 37 -7.53 -19.55 36.25
C GLY A 37 -8.02 -18.55 35.20
N VAL A 38 -7.54 -17.31 35.16
CA VAL A 38 -7.84 -16.39 34.05
C VAL A 38 -7.00 -16.77 32.84
N PHE A 39 -7.66 -16.87 31.68
CA PHE A 39 -7.02 -17.08 30.39
C PHE A 39 -7.36 -15.94 29.43
N LEU A 40 -6.40 -15.60 28.58
CA LEU A 40 -6.60 -14.79 27.38
C LEU A 40 -6.30 -15.71 26.20
N GLU A 41 -7.32 -16.01 25.40
CA GLU A 41 -7.29 -17.13 24.45
C GLU A 41 -6.89 -18.43 25.18
N GLU A 42 -5.90 -19.15 24.66
CA GLU A 42 -5.33 -20.36 25.27
C GLU A 42 -4.21 -20.06 26.28
N ARG A 43 -3.87 -18.78 26.51
CA ARG A 43 -2.73 -18.40 27.36
C ARG A 43 -3.19 -18.15 28.80
N ALA A 44 -2.63 -18.90 29.73
CA ALA A 44 -2.86 -18.68 31.15
C ALA A 44 -2.28 -17.32 31.57
N MET A 45 -3.12 -16.47 32.16
CA MET A 45 -2.77 -15.11 32.58
C MET A 45 -2.66 -14.97 34.10
N GLU A 46 -2.98 -16.00 34.86
CA GLU A 46 -3.01 -15.97 36.31
C GLU A 46 -1.68 -15.52 36.94
N HIS A 47 -1.79 -14.76 38.02
CA HIS A 47 -0.67 -14.34 38.87
C HIS A 47 0.37 -13.42 38.21
N TYR A 48 0.19 -13.03 36.94
CA TYR A 48 0.99 -11.99 36.31
C TYR A 48 0.65 -10.60 36.87
N TYR A 49 1.65 -9.75 37.01
CA TYR A 49 1.43 -8.32 37.24
C TYR A 49 1.06 -7.59 35.95
N GLU A 50 0.48 -6.40 36.08
CA GLU A 50 0.10 -5.55 34.95
C GLU A 50 1.19 -5.42 33.87
N GLY A 51 2.44 -5.14 34.27
CA GLY A 51 3.54 -5.03 33.30
C GLY A 51 3.84 -6.33 32.55
N GLU A 52 3.68 -7.49 33.20
CA GLU A 52 3.86 -8.81 32.57
C GLU A 52 2.68 -9.12 31.65
N VAL A 53 1.45 -8.82 32.07
CA VAL A 53 0.23 -8.93 31.25
C VAL A 53 0.38 -8.08 29.99
N ARG A 54 0.80 -6.81 30.13
CA ARG A 54 1.01 -5.90 29.00
C ARG A 54 1.98 -6.47 27.98
N VAL A 55 3.15 -6.95 28.40
CA VAL A 55 4.12 -7.56 27.49
C VAL A 55 3.54 -8.76 26.75
N ILE A 56 2.76 -9.60 27.44
CA ILE A 56 2.10 -10.75 26.82
C ILE A 56 1.05 -10.30 25.80
N VAL A 57 0.20 -9.34 26.17
CA VAL A 57 -0.84 -8.78 25.29
C VAL A 57 -0.20 -8.15 24.06
N GLU A 58 0.84 -7.33 24.21
CA GLU A 58 1.56 -6.71 23.10
C GLU A 58 2.18 -7.75 22.14
N GLN A 59 2.70 -8.87 22.65
CA GLN A 59 3.20 -9.97 21.82
C GLN A 59 2.09 -10.65 21.03
N MET A 60 0.95 -10.91 21.67
CA MET A 60 -0.22 -11.51 21.03
C MET A 60 -0.79 -10.58 19.97
N VAL A 61 -0.97 -9.30 20.30
CA VAL A 61 -1.43 -8.24 19.40
C VAL A 61 -0.49 -8.08 18.22
N ARG A 62 0.83 -8.07 18.41
CA ARG A 62 1.78 -7.97 17.29
C ARG A 62 1.65 -9.12 16.29
N SER A 63 1.26 -10.30 16.76
CA SER A 63 1.09 -11.49 15.92
C SER A 63 -0.26 -11.51 15.21
N ALA A 64 -1.30 -10.90 15.82
CA ALA A 64 -2.67 -10.90 15.30
C ALA A 64 -3.03 -9.62 14.50
N MET A 65 -2.36 -8.49 14.78
CA MET A 65 -2.62 -7.20 14.15
C MET A 65 -2.33 -7.29 12.65
N ARG A 66 -3.26 -6.75 11.86
CA ARG A 66 -3.11 -6.63 10.41
C ARG A 66 -3.52 -5.22 9.98
N PRO A 67 -2.71 -4.51 9.18
CA PRO A 67 -3.14 -3.23 8.61
C PRO A 67 -4.25 -3.46 7.57
N PRO A 68 -5.18 -2.50 7.40
CA PRO A 68 -6.14 -2.57 6.30
C PRO A 68 -5.41 -2.40 4.97
N LEU A 69 -5.87 -3.15 3.96
CA LEU A 69 -5.37 -3.06 2.59
C LEU A 69 -6.49 -2.58 1.67
N ASN A 70 -6.22 -1.48 0.97
CA ASN A 70 -7.14 -0.94 -0.03
C ASN A 70 -7.43 -1.96 -1.15
N ALA A 71 -8.62 -1.88 -1.73
CA ALA A 71 -8.91 -2.54 -2.99
C ALA A 71 -8.00 -1.97 -4.10
N THR A 72 -7.65 -2.81 -5.06
CA THR A 72 -6.80 -2.42 -6.19
C THR A 72 -7.24 -3.14 -7.47
N ILE A 73 -6.54 -2.92 -8.58
CA ILE A 73 -6.76 -3.63 -9.84
C ILE A 73 -5.60 -4.59 -10.09
N HIS A 74 -5.92 -5.83 -10.46
CA HIS A 74 -4.94 -6.81 -10.86
C HIS A 74 -4.27 -6.38 -12.18
N LYS A 75 -2.94 -6.25 -12.17
CA LYS A 75 -2.19 -5.62 -13.27
C LYS A 75 -2.41 -6.25 -14.65
N VAL A 76 -2.49 -7.57 -14.72
CA VAL A 76 -2.64 -8.30 -16.00
C VAL A 76 -4.10 -8.40 -16.44
N THR A 77 -4.97 -8.97 -15.60
CA THR A 77 -6.37 -9.24 -15.95
C THR A 77 -7.27 -8.00 -15.92
N GLY A 78 -6.87 -6.94 -15.20
CA GLY A 78 -7.73 -5.77 -14.96
C GLY A 78 -8.90 -6.02 -14.01
N ALA A 79 -8.95 -7.19 -13.36
CA ALA A 79 -9.99 -7.52 -12.39
C ALA A 79 -9.78 -6.76 -11.07
N VAL A 80 -10.87 -6.41 -10.39
CA VAL A 80 -10.81 -5.81 -9.06
C VAL A 80 -10.29 -6.85 -8.06
N VAL A 81 -9.25 -6.47 -7.32
CA VAL A 81 -8.76 -7.21 -6.16
C VAL A 81 -9.46 -6.63 -4.93
N PRO A 82 -10.29 -7.41 -4.20
CA PRO A 82 -11.02 -6.92 -3.05
C PRO A 82 -10.11 -6.37 -1.95
N HIS A 83 -10.64 -5.40 -1.21
CA HIS A 83 -9.99 -4.89 -0.01
C HIS A 83 -9.98 -5.92 1.13
N THR A 84 -9.05 -5.75 2.07
CA THR A 84 -9.00 -6.54 3.29
C THR A 84 -9.06 -5.62 4.50
N ASN A 85 -10.00 -5.88 5.40
CA ASN A 85 -10.11 -5.13 6.66
C ASN A 85 -8.89 -5.39 7.54
N GLY A 86 -8.41 -4.30 8.15
CA GLY A 86 -7.41 -4.36 9.20
C GLY A 86 -8.01 -4.85 10.50
N LEU A 87 -7.14 -5.28 11.41
CA LEU A 87 -7.50 -5.69 12.76
C LEU A 87 -6.52 -5.02 13.71
N TYR A 88 -7.04 -4.12 14.54
CA TYR A 88 -6.28 -3.39 15.55
C TYR A 88 -6.74 -3.80 16.94
N PHE A 89 -5.98 -3.44 17.96
CA PHE A 89 -6.27 -3.86 19.33
C PHE A 89 -6.03 -2.69 20.28
N ASP A 90 -6.99 -2.47 21.18
CA ASP A 90 -6.81 -1.59 22.32
C ASP A 90 -6.04 -2.36 23.41
N VAL A 91 -4.71 -2.25 23.38
CA VAL A 91 -3.84 -2.96 24.33
C VAL A 91 -4.18 -2.57 25.77
N ASP A 92 -4.43 -1.29 26.03
CA ASP A 92 -4.72 -0.79 27.37
C ASP A 92 -6.06 -1.35 27.89
N GLY A 93 -7.10 -1.29 27.05
CA GLY A 93 -8.41 -1.88 27.37
C GLY A 93 -8.34 -3.39 27.61
N ILE A 94 -7.56 -4.13 26.80
CA ILE A 94 -7.38 -5.58 26.97
C ILE A 94 -6.64 -5.88 28.28
N VAL A 95 -5.55 -5.17 28.59
CA VAL A 95 -4.80 -5.33 29.84
C VAL A 95 -5.70 -5.07 31.05
N GLU A 96 -6.48 -3.99 31.03
CA GLU A 96 -7.43 -3.66 32.08
C GLU A 96 -8.49 -4.77 32.26
N LYS A 97 -9.04 -5.29 31.16
CA LYS A 97 -10.02 -6.39 31.16
C LYS A 97 -9.43 -7.66 31.78
N VAL A 98 -8.19 -8.02 31.45
CA VAL A 98 -7.49 -9.18 32.02
C VAL A 98 -7.25 -9.01 33.52
N LEU A 99 -6.80 -7.82 33.97
CA LEU A 99 -6.52 -7.57 35.38
C LEU A 99 -7.78 -7.59 36.25
N LYS A 100 -8.91 -7.09 35.71
CA LYS A 100 -10.21 -7.05 36.41
C LYS A 100 -11.02 -8.34 36.29
N ALA A 101 -10.59 -9.29 35.47
CA ALA A 101 -11.31 -10.52 35.20
C ALA A 101 -11.57 -11.35 36.48
N PRO A 102 -12.79 -11.88 36.67
CA PRO A 102 -13.06 -12.86 37.72
C PRO A 102 -12.17 -14.10 37.62
N ALA A 103 -11.94 -14.80 38.73
CA ALA A 103 -11.20 -16.06 38.70
C ALA A 103 -11.88 -17.07 37.75
N ARG A 104 -11.07 -17.89 37.07
CA ARG A 104 -11.54 -18.90 36.09
C ARG A 104 -12.21 -18.34 34.83
N SER A 105 -12.01 -17.06 34.51
CA SER A 105 -12.53 -16.45 33.28
C SER A 105 -11.71 -16.84 32.06
N ARG A 106 -12.36 -16.92 30.90
CA ARG A 106 -11.71 -16.99 29.59
C ARG A 106 -12.09 -15.75 28.81
N LEU A 107 -11.09 -15.02 28.33
CA LEU A 107 -11.25 -13.79 27.56
C LEU A 107 -10.74 -14.01 26.16
N ASP A 108 -11.45 -13.46 25.18
CA ASP A 108 -10.98 -13.42 23.80
C ASP A 108 -10.14 -12.16 23.57
N LEU A 109 -9.17 -12.28 22.67
CA LEU A 109 -8.39 -11.16 22.16
C LEU A 109 -9.26 -10.40 21.15
N GLU A 110 -10.13 -9.52 21.68
CA GLU A 110 -11.07 -8.73 20.88
C GLU A 110 -10.33 -7.66 20.07
N GLY A 111 -10.28 -7.87 18.75
CA GLY A 111 -9.79 -6.88 17.81
C GLY A 111 -10.88 -5.94 17.32
N ILE A 112 -10.47 -4.75 16.90
CA ILE A 112 -11.29 -3.72 16.27
C ILE A 112 -11.03 -3.82 14.76
N ASP A 113 -12.07 -4.18 14.01
CA ASP A 113 -12.00 -4.16 12.56
C ASP A 113 -11.87 -2.72 12.05
N VAL A 114 -10.85 -2.48 11.23
CA VAL A 114 -10.61 -1.18 10.60
C VAL A 114 -10.80 -1.34 9.11
N VAL A 115 -11.79 -0.64 8.56
CA VAL A 115 -12.04 -0.66 7.11
C VAL A 115 -11.03 0.25 6.39
N PRO A 116 -10.49 -0.17 5.23
CA PRO A 116 -9.66 0.70 4.40
C PRO A 116 -10.49 1.84 3.81
N TYR A 117 -9.81 2.91 3.44
CA TYR A 117 -10.44 4.08 2.80
C TYR A 117 -10.98 3.71 1.41
N TRP A 118 -10.20 2.96 0.62
CA TRP A 118 -10.61 2.50 -0.71
C TRP A 118 -11.07 1.05 -0.65
N ARG A 119 -12.38 0.86 -0.74
CA ARG A 119 -13.03 -0.46 -0.70
C ARG A 119 -13.40 -0.92 -2.11
N THR A 120 -13.81 -2.19 -2.20
CA THR A 120 -14.07 -2.87 -3.48
C THR A 120 -15.13 -2.12 -4.30
N GLU A 121 -16.19 -1.65 -3.65
CA GLU A 121 -17.27 -0.89 -4.25
C GLU A 121 -16.83 0.46 -4.84
N HIS A 122 -15.78 1.07 -4.27
CA HIS A 122 -15.24 2.33 -4.78
C HIS A 122 -14.51 2.14 -6.12
N LEU A 123 -13.97 0.94 -6.38
CA LEU A 123 -13.28 0.63 -7.63
C LEU A 123 -14.21 0.02 -8.68
N VAL A 124 -15.18 -0.81 -8.26
CA VAL A 124 -16.18 -1.39 -9.18
C VAL A 124 -17.02 -0.30 -9.84
N GLY A 125 -17.25 0.82 -9.15
CA GLY A 125 -17.98 1.97 -9.68
C GLY A 125 -17.18 2.87 -10.64
N LEU A 126 -15.91 2.59 -10.92
CA LEU A 126 -15.07 3.41 -11.81
C LEU A 126 -15.25 2.98 -13.26
N THR A 127 -16.44 3.26 -13.81
CA THR A 127 -16.83 2.85 -15.17
C THR A 127 -16.92 4.01 -16.15
N ASP A 128 -16.93 5.25 -15.67
CA ASP A 128 -17.16 6.42 -16.51
C ASP A 128 -15.89 6.77 -17.29
N LEU A 129 -16.07 7.14 -18.55
CA LEU A 129 -14.97 7.46 -19.46
C LEU A 129 -14.61 8.94 -19.33
N LEU A 130 -13.66 9.25 -18.44
CA LEU A 130 -13.23 10.64 -18.21
C LEU A 130 -12.41 11.19 -19.38
N GLY A 131 -11.62 10.34 -20.04
CA GLY A 131 -10.86 10.73 -21.23
C GLY A 131 -10.46 9.54 -22.07
N ASP A 132 -10.38 9.71 -23.38
CA ASP A 132 -10.06 8.64 -24.33
C ASP A 132 -9.33 9.20 -25.55
N PHE A 133 -8.08 8.80 -25.70
CA PHE A 133 -7.26 9.25 -26.80
C PHE A 133 -6.58 8.09 -27.50
N SER A 134 -6.41 8.25 -28.82
CA SER A 134 -5.67 7.28 -29.60
C SER A 134 -4.84 7.92 -30.70
N THR A 135 -3.69 7.30 -30.97
CA THR A 135 -2.76 7.67 -32.04
C THR A 135 -2.58 6.50 -33.01
N PRO A 136 -2.26 6.74 -34.30
CA PRO A 136 -2.04 5.65 -35.26
C PRO A 136 -0.81 4.83 -34.89
N LEU A 137 -0.93 3.50 -34.91
CA LEU A 137 0.20 2.59 -34.70
C LEU A 137 0.89 2.32 -36.05
N MET A 138 2.13 2.77 -36.17
CA MET A 138 2.95 2.61 -37.38
C MET A 138 4.40 2.26 -37.02
N GLY A 139 5.16 1.75 -37.98
CA GLY A 139 6.59 1.47 -37.86
C GLY A 139 6.94 -0.01 -37.81
N SER A 140 8.19 -0.31 -37.48
CA SER A 140 8.73 -1.68 -37.47
C SER A 140 8.11 -2.54 -36.35
N PRO A 141 8.15 -3.87 -36.48
CA PRO A 141 7.74 -4.79 -35.40
C PRO A 141 8.43 -4.49 -34.06
N ASP A 142 9.70 -4.08 -34.09
CA ASP A 142 10.46 -3.73 -32.89
C ASP A 142 9.94 -2.47 -32.21
N ARG A 143 9.57 -1.44 -32.99
CA ARG A 143 8.90 -0.25 -32.46
C ARG A 143 7.56 -0.59 -31.83
N VAL A 144 6.78 -1.45 -32.50
CA VAL A 144 5.47 -1.88 -32.00
C VAL A 144 5.63 -2.68 -30.70
N GLN A 145 6.65 -3.54 -30.59
CA GLN A 145 6.95 -4.28 -29.35
C GLN A 145 7.25 -3.32 -28.19
N ASN A 146 8.09 -2.31 -28.40
CA ASN A 146 8.40 -1.30 -27.38
C ASN A 146 7.15 -0.57 -26.89
N ILE A 147 6.26 -0.21 -27.82
CA ILE A 147 4.99 0.43 -27.49
C ILE A 147 4.13 -0.51 -26.66
N ARG A 148 3.94 -1.76 -27.06
CA ARG A 148 3.16 -2.75 -26.30
C ARG A 148 3.67 -2.89 -24.87
N LEU A 149 4.98 -3.09 -24.69
CA LEU A 149 5.59 -3.20 -23.36
C LEU A 149 5.31 -1.96 -22.48
N SER A 150 5.42 -0.76 -23.05
CA SER A 150 5.11 0.46 -22.30
C SER A 150 3.61 0.63 -21.98
N LEU A 151 2.71 0.16 -22.85
CA LEU A 151 1.26 0.21 -22.59
C LEU A 151 0.85 -0.82 -21.54
N GLU A 152 1.40 -2.03 -21.61
CA GLU A 152 1.24 -3.08 -20.60
C GLU A 152 1.74 -2.62 -19.23
N ALA A 153 2.83 -1.86 -19.21
CA ALA A 153 3.35 -1.27 -17.97
C ALA A 153 2.41 -0.24 -17.36
N ILE A 154 1.71 0.60 -18.14
CA ILE A 154 0.83 1.65 -17.59
C ILE A 154 -0.63 1.24 -17.42
N THR A 155 -1.12 0.27 -18.18
CA THR A 155 -2.53 -0.18 -18.11
C THR A 155 -2.86 -0.77 -16.74
N ASN A 156 -4.11 -0.69 -16.32
CA ASN A 156 -4.59 -1.17 -15.02
C ASN A 156 -3.92 -0.50 -13.80
N THR A 157 -3.39 0.72 -13.96
CA THR A 157 -2.84 1.49 -12.84
C THR A 157 -3.95 2.29 -12.18
N VAL A 158 -4.18 2.07 -10.89
CA VAL A 158 -5.04 2.91 -10.06
C VAL A 158 -4.23 4.10 -9.59
N VAL A 159 -4.76 5.32 -9.75
CA VAL A 159 -4.17 6.55 -9.22
C VAL A 159 -5.15 7.14 -8.21
N LEU A 160 -4.78 7.12 -6.94
CA LEU A 160 -5.63 7.58 -5.84
C LEU A 160 -5.72 9.11 -5.82
N PRO A 161 -6.78 9.69 -5.21
CA PRO A 161 -6.87 11.12 -4.95
C PRO A 161 -5.60 11.70 -4.32
N GLY A 162 -5.07 12.76 -4.91
CA GLY A 162 -3.84 13.42 -4.52
C GLY A 162 -2.54 12.75 -4.99
N GLU A 163 -2.61 11.51 -5.48
CA GLU A 163 -1.44 10.76 -5.96
C GLU A 163 -0.94 11.30 -7.31
N VAL A 164 0.39 11.31 -7.48
CA VAL A 164 1.04 11.67 -8.73
C VAL A 164 1.47 10.39 -9.44
N PHE A 165 0.96 10.19 -10.65
CA PHE A 165 1.45 9.17 -11.56
C PHE A 165 2.73 9.67 -12.24
N SER A 166 3.77 8.84 -12.27
CA SER A 166 4.98 9.05 -13.07
C SER A 166 5.10 7.97 -14.14
N PHE A 167 5.20 8.39 -15.41
CA PHE A 167 5.38 7.45 -16.51
C PHE A 167 6.69 6.68 -16.38
N ASN A 168 7.79 7.36 -16.06
CA ASN A 168 9.08 6.72 -15.88
C ASN A 168 9.11 5.78 -14.67
N GLU A 169 8.54 6.12 -13.51
CA GLU A 169 8.54 5.21 -12.34
C GLU A 169 7.82 3.90 -12.65
N ILE A 170 6.75 3.95 -13.44
CA ILE A 170 5.96 2.76 -13.80
C ILE A 170 6.60 1.97 -14.94
N VAL A 171 7.07 2.65 -15.99
CA VAL A 171 7.64 1.99 -17.18
C VAL A 171 9.09 1.55 -16.93
N GLY A 172 9.84 2.33 -16.17
CA GLY A 172 11.25 2.12 -15.85
C GLY A 172 12.20 2.36 -17.03
N GLU A 173 13.45 1.93 -16.82
CA GLU A 173 14.50 1.95 -17.84
C GLU A 173 14.16 1.03 -19.03
N ARG A 174 14.44 1.50 -20.23
CA ARG A 174 14.20 0.77 -21.48
C ARG A 174 15.46 0.01 -21.87
N THR A 175 15.57 -1.25 -21.44
CA THR A 175 16.74 -2.11 -21.72
C THR A 175 16.37 -3.34 -22.55
N VAL A 176 17.37 -3.96 -23.18
CA VAL A 176 17.18 -5.17 -24.01
C VAL A 176 16.75 -6.36 -23.15
N GLU A 177 17.25 -6.46 -21.92
CA GLU A 177 16.92 -7.51 -20.95
C GLU A 177 15.44 -7.44 -20.53
N ARG A 178 14.87 -6.24 -20.55
CA ARG A 178 13.44 -5.99 -20.30
C ARG A 178 12.58 -6.16 -21.56
N GLY A 179 13.16 -6.64 -22.65
CA GLY A 179 12.48 -6.93 -23.92
C GLY A 179 12.35 -5.73 -24.87
N TYR A 180 12.90 -4.56 -24.52
CA TYR A 180 12.92 -3.42 -25.42
C TYR A 180 13.93 -3.64 -26.55
N ARG A 181 13.61 -3.13 -27.73
CA ARG A 181 14.36 -3.34 -28.97
C ARG A 181 14.80 -2.01 -29.56
N ASN A 182 15.80 -2.07 -30.45
CA ASN A 182 16.24 -0.90 -31.20
C ASN A 182 15.17 -0.48 -32.21
N ALA A 183 14.78 0.79 -32.15
CA ALA A 183 13.86 1.42 -33.08
C ALA A 183 14.21 2.92 -33.18
N PRO A 184 13.70 3.65 -34.19
CA PRO A 184 13.97 5.09 -34.29
C PRO A 184 13.53 5.87 -33.04
N ILE A 185 14.44 6.68 -32.51
CA ILE A 185 14.23 7.67 -31.44
C ILE A 185 14.51 9.07 -31.97
N ILE A 186 13.90 10.08 -31.35
CA ILE A 186 14.22 11.49 -31.61
C ILE A 186 15.24 11.92 -30.56
N LEU A 187 16.43 12.33 -31.00
CA LEU A 187 17.50 12.85 -30.14
C LEU A 187 17.89 14.25 -30.63
N GLY A 188 17.50 15.28 -29.87
CA GLY A 188 17.58 16.66 -30.34
C GLY A 188 16.71 16.86 -31.59
N GLU A 189 17.34 17.23 -32.70
CA GLU A 189 16.67 17.42 -34.00
C GLU A 189 16.84 16.22 -34.94
N ALA A 190 17.58 15.18 -34.54
CA ALA A 190 17.88 14.02 -35.36
C ALA A 190 17.03 12.80 -35.01
N VAL A 191 16.80 11.94 -36.00
CA VAL A 191 16.22 10.61 -35.80
C VAL A 191 17.33 9.57 -35.89
N VAL A 192 17.60 8.86 -34.79
CA VAL A 192 18.66 7.85 -34.70
C VAL A 192 18.09 6.52 -34.15
N PRO A 193 18.72 5.37 -34.42
CA PRO A 193 18.34 4.13 -33.74
C PRO A 193 18.64 4.19 -32.24
N GLY A 194 17.73 3.68 -31.41
CA GLY A 194 17.93 3.55 -29.97
C GLY A 194 16.95 2.57 -29.32
N VAL A 195 17.35 2.04 -28.16
CA VAL A 195 16.51 1.10 -27.39
C VAL A 195 15.28 1.83 -26.86
N GLY A 196 14.11 1.23 -27.04
CA GLY A 196 12.84 1.82 -26.58
C GLY A 196 12.24 2.86 -27.54
N GLY A 197 12.73 2.94 -28.78
CA GLY A 197 12.08 3.74 -29.83
C GLY A 197 10.58 3.41 -29.96
N GLY A 198 9.74 4.44 -29.88
CA GLY A 198 8.28 4.32 -29.84
C GLY A 198 7.63 4.62 -28.49
N VAL A 199 8.35 4.51 -27.35
CA VAL A 199 7.77 4.69 -26.00
C VAL A 199 7.17 6.09 -25.77
N CYS A 200 7.75 7.14 -26.38
CA CYS A 200 7.19 8.49 -26.34
C CYS A 200 5.77 8.60 -26.93
N GLN A 201 5.38 7.69 -27.83
CA GLN A 201 4.02 7.65 -28.37
C GLN A 201 3.02 7.21 -27.29
N SER A 202 3.40 6.25 -26.44
CA SER A 202 2.57 5.81 -25.31
C SER A 202 2.36 6.96 -24.31
N SER A 203 3.45 7.64 -23.93
CA SER A 203 3.37 8.84 -23.07
C SER A 203 2.52 9.95 -23.68
N THR A 204 2.69 10.24 -24.97
CA THR A 204 1.88 11.23 -25.69
C THR A 204 0.40 10.86 -25.73
N THR A 205 0.09 9.57 -25.95
CA THR A 205 -1.30 9.11 -25.99
C THR A 205 -1.93 9.21 -24.60
N LEU A 206 -1.19 8.81 -23.55
CA LEU A 206 -1.59 8.97 -22.15
C LEU A 206 -1.83 10.44 -21.81
N TYR A 207 -0.90 11.34 -22.13
CA TYR A 207 -1.04 12.78 -21.88
C TYR A 207 -2.35 13.35 -22.42
N ASN A 208 -2.73 12.99 -23.64
CA ASN A 208 -3.96 13.52 -24.23
C ASN A 208 -5.22 12.91 -23.60
N ALA A 209 -5.19 11.64 -23.18
CA ALA A 209 -6.30 11.03 -22.44
C ALA A 209 -6.47 11.69 -21.06
N VAL A 210 -5.36 11.92 -20.36
CA VAL A 210 -5.30 12.63 -19.06
C VAL A 210 -5.80 14.08 -19.20
N ARG A 211 -5.40 14.79 -20.27
CA ARG A 211 -5.87 16.14 -20.56
C ARG A 211 -7.38 16.19 -20.81
N GLN A 212 -7.93 15.20 -21.51
CA GLN A 212 -9.38 15.11 -21.71
C GLN A 212 -10.13 14.80 -20.41
N ALA A 213 -9.51 13.99 -19.53
CA ALA A 213 -10.02 13.69 -18.19
C ALA A 213 -9.85 14.84 -17.18
N GLU A 214 -9.39 16.02 -17.62
CA GLU A 214 -9.19 17.21 -16.80
C GLU A 214 -8.33 16.99 -15.54
N LEU A 215 -7.43 16.01 -15.61
CA LEU A 215 -6.47 15.74 -14.54
C LEU A 215 -5.29 16.73 -14.60
N GLU A 216 -4.76 17.08 -13.42
CA GLU A 216 -3.69 18.07 -13.28
C GLU A 216 -2.37 17.54 -13.88
N ILE A 217 -1.83 18.25 -14.87
CA ILE A 217 -0.54 17.94 -15.46
C ILE A 217 0.58 18.52 -14.59
N VAL A 218 1.39 17.67 -13.99
CA VAL A 218 2.47 18.04 -13.06
C VAL A 218 3.78 18.27 -13.79
N GLU A 219 4.12 17.37 -14.73
CA GLU A 219 5.34 17.48 -15.53
C GLU A 219 5.03 17.08 -16.96
N ARG A 220 5.46 17.93 -17.90
CA ARG A 220 5.36 17.66 -19.32
C ARG A 220 6.44 18.42 -20.07
N ARG A 221 7.07 17.76 -21.03
CA ARG A 221 7.91 18.38 -22.06
C ARG A 221 7.46 17.95 -23.45
N ILE A 222 7.67 18.81 -24.44
CA ILE A 222 7.46 18.49 -25.86
C ILE A 222 8.79 18.17 -26.53
N HIS A 223 8.75 17.46 -27.65
CA HIS A 223 9.90 17.33 -28.54
C HIS A 223 10.15 18.64 -29.28
N SER A 224 11.40 18.92 -29.65
CA SER A 224 11.75 20.03 -30.53
C SER A 224 11.17 19.85 -31.95
N VAL A 225 11.01 18.60 -32.39
CA VAL A 225 10.40 18.23 -33.67
C VAL A 225 9.15 17.39 -33.41
N ALA A 226 8.01 17.82 -33.95
CA ALA A 226 6.74 17.13 -33.79
C ALA A 226 6.82 15.69 -34.31
N PRO A 227 6.47 14.67 -33.51
CA PRO A 227 6.32 13.31 -34.00
C PRO A 227 5.17 13.24 -35.03
N SER A 228 5.34 12.44 -36.09
CA SER A 228 4.36 12.34 -37.20
C SER A 228 2.97 11.82 -36.80
N TYR A 229 2.84 11.17 -35.64
CA TYR A 229 1.59 10.59 -35.16
C TYR A 229 0.72 11.56 -34.35
N ILE A 230 1.16 12.81 -34.14
CA ILE A 230 0.44 13.78 -33.31
C ILE A 230 0.65 15.22 -33.81
N LYS A 231 -0.32 16.11 -33.56
CA LYS A 231 -0.16 17.54 -33.82
C LYS A 231 0.93 18.12 -32.91
N HIS A 232 1.75 19.02 -33.47
CA HIS A 232 2.77 19.73 -32.69
C HIS A 232 2.16 20.40 -31.45
N GLY A 233 2.86 20.28 -30.31
CA GLY A 233 2.40 20.83 -29.05
C GLY A 233 1.34 20.00 -28.33
N LEU A 234 0.98 18.81 -28.83
CA LEU A 234 0.15 17.82 -28.13
C LEU A 234 0.93 16.56 -27.73
N ASP A 235 2.25 16.58 -27.82
CA ASP A 235 3.11 15.47 -27.43
C ASP A 235 3.61 15.59 -25.97
N ALA A 236 4.07 14.47 -25.43
CA ALA A 236 4.74 14.38 -24.14
C ALA A 236 5.96 13.47 -24.27
N THR A 237 7.16 14.07 -24.32
CA THR A 237 8.43 13.33 -24.45
C THR A 237 8.84 12.71 -23.12
N VAL A 238 9.49 11.54 -23.18
CA VAL A 238 10.01 10.82 -22.01
C VAL A 238 11.37 10.19 -22.31
N ALA A 239 12.33 10.41 -21.43
CA ALA A 239 13.67 9.82 -21.47
C ALA A 239 14.08 9.45 -20.05
N TRP A 240 14.27 8.15 -19.81
CA TRP A 240 14.67 7.65 -18.49
C TRP A 240 16.08 8.14 -18.12
N PRO A 241 16.34 8.52 -16.84
CA PRO A 241 15.35 8.74 -15.77
C PRO A 241 14.83 10.19 -15.70
N HIS A 242 15.37 11.12 -16.50
CA HIS A 242 15.27 12.55 -16.21
C HIS A 242 14.10 13.29 -16.85
N THR A 243 13.65 12.88 -18.04
CA THR A 243 12.53 13.53 -18.73
C THR A 243 11.30 12.67 -18.57
N ASP A 244 10.29 13.18 -17.89
CA ASP A 244 9.12 12.40 -17.52
C ASP A 244 7.81 13.08 -17.94
N PHE A 245 6.74 12.30 -17.94
CA PHE A 245 5.38 12.78 -17.97
C PHE A 245 4.71 12.39 -16.65
N LYS A 246 4.24 13.41 -15.92
CA LYS A 246 3.57 13.24 -14.63
C LYS A 246 2.24 13.95 -14.61
N PHE A 247 1.25 13.31 -14.00
CA PHE A 247 -0.04 13.93 -13.72
C PHE A 247 -0.50 13.56 -12.32
N LYS A 248 -1.32 14.41 -11.71
CA LYS A 248 -1.90 14.19 -10.40
C LYS A 248 -3.38 13.90 -10.55
N ASN A 249 -3.88 12.92 -9.81
CA ASN A 249 -5.32 12.79 -9.65
C ASN A 249 -5.81 13.85 -8.66
N ASN A 250 -6.28 14.99 -9.18
CA ASN A 250 -6.85 16.09 -8.39
C ASN A 250 -8.35 15.93 -8.10
N SER A 251 -8.95 14.77 -8.41
CA SER A 251 -10.34 14.46 -8.07
C SER A 251 -10.47 13.84 -6.67
N SER A 252 -11.72 13.72 -6.18
CA SER A 252 -12.07 13.11 -4.89
C SER A 252 -12.13 11.57 -4.95
N THR A 253 -12.09 10.97 -6.15
CA THR A 253 -12.20 9.53 -6.37
C THR A 253 -10.98 8.95 -7.10
N PRO A 254 -10.67 7.66 -6.98
CA PRO A 254 -9.57 7.06 -7.75
C PRO A 254 -9.89 7.08 -9.25
N VAL A 255 -8.84 7.08 -10.06
CA VAL A 255 -8.95 6.88 -11.51
C VAL A 255 -8.14 5.66 -11.92
N ILE A 256 -8.53 5.01 -13.02
CA ILE A 256 -7.82 3.86 -13.57
C ILE A 256 -7.30 4.23 -14.95
N VAL A 257 -5.97 4.15 -15.13
CA VAL A 257 -5.33 4.25 -16.43
C VAL A 257 -5.50 2.92 -17.16
N LYS A 258 -6.10 2.96 -18.34
CA LYS A 258 -6.26 1.80 -19.22
C LYS A 258 -5.57 2.09 -20.55
N ALA A 259 -4.81 1.12 -21.04
CA ALA A 259 -4.02 1.28 -22.24
C ALA A 259 -3.90 -0.05 -23.00
N GLU A 260 -3.96 0.01 -24.32
CA GLU A 260 -3.75 -1.15 -25.19
C GLU A 260 -3.36 -0.75 -26.62
N VAL A 261 -2.84 -1.72 -27.37
CA VAL A 261 -2.87 -1.66 -28.83
C VAL A 261 -4.20 -2.22 -29.32
N GLN A 262 -5.03 -1.35 -29.90
CA GLN A 262 -6.32 -1.73 -30.45
C GLN A 262 -6.25 -1.69 -31.99
N LYS A 263 -6.15 -2.86 -32.62
CA LYS A 263 -5.90 -3.00 -34.07
C LYS A 263 -4.65 -2.21 -34.49
N TRP A 264 -4.84 -1.13 -35.25
CA TRP A 264 -3.80 -0.26 -35.79
C TRP A 264 -3.68 1.05 -35.01
N ARG A 265 -4.08 1.07 -33.73
CA ARG A 265 -4.05 2.26 -32.89
C ARG A 265 -3.42 1.97 -31.54
N VAL A 266 -2.71 2.94 -31.01
CA VAL A 266 -2.35 3.02 -29.59
C VAL A 266 -3.48 3.77 -28.93
N ARG A 267 -4.17 3.17 -27.96
CA ARG A 267 -5.28 3.79 -27.24
C ARG A 267 -4.98 3.83 -25.75
N VAL A 268 -5.25 4.97 -25.14
CA VAL A 268 -5.24 5.14 -23.69
C VAL A 268 -6.53 5.82 -23.29
N TRP A 269 -7.18 5.32 -22.25
CA TRP A 269 -8.36 5.93 -21.67
C TRP A 269 -8.31 5.91 -20.15
N ILE A 270 -8.98 6.87 -19.55
CA ILE A 270 -9.05 7.06 -18.10
C ILE A 270 -10.47 6.71 -17.67
N LEU A 271 -10.58 5.73 -16.77
CA LEU A 271 -11.83 5.40 -16.11
C LEU A 271 -11.89 6.09 -14.75
N GLY A 272 -13.06 6.55 -14.37
CA GLY A 272 -13.32 7.12 -13.05
C GLY A 272 -14.81 7.18 -12.76
N LYS A 273 -15.22 8.14 -11.94
CA LYS A 273 -16.61 8.42 -11.63
C LYS A 273 -16.90 9.89 -11.92
N GLU A 274 -17.86 10.19 -12.79
CA GLU A 274 -18.29 11.57 -13.05
C GLU A 274 -19.03 12.15 -11.82
N GLY A 275 -18.74 13.41 -11.46
CA GLY A 275 -19.58 14.20 -10.56
C GLY A 275 -19.61 13.78 -9.07
N GLY A 276 -18.53 13.22 -8.52
CA GLY A 276 -18.45 12.92 -7.08
C GLY A 276 -18.03 14.12 -6.24
N GLU A 277 -19.00 14.84 -5.65
CA GLU A 277 -18.77 15.53 -4.37
C GLU A 277 -18.40 14.53 -3.27
#